data_AF-A0A953B6R3-F1
#
_entry.id   AF-A0A953B6R3-F1
#
_cell.length_a   1.000
_cell.length_b   1.000
_cell.length_c   1.000
_cell.angle_alpha   90.00
_cell.angle_beta   90.00
_cell.angle_gamma   90.00
#
_symmetry.space_group_name_H-M   'P 1'
#
loop_
_entity.id
_entity.type
_entity.pdbx_description
1 polymer ?
#
loop_
_entity_poly.entity_id
_entity_poly.type
_entity_poly.pdbx_seq_one_letter_code
_entity_poly.pdbx_strand_id
1 'polypeptide(L)'
;MFKSIFRVAGICLALAPMASGRAEGVPADCTQLILGIAPGWDATHGEIRLFERAPGGDWTLVAGPFPALFGKKGLAWGAGLAGQNEPGLRKKERDGRAPAGVFEIGQVFGYEAHLPPGADYPYHQVTEADVWSDDPRSPDYNRHIVIDPKNPPPNYTHEKMRSGDFAYHWLIEIRHNSDP
;
A
#
# COMPACT_ATOMS: atom_id res chain seq x y z
N MET A 1 -7.03 -31.67 60.10
CA MET A 1 -8.19 -31.84 59.21
C MET A 1 -8.23 -30.63 58.28
N PHE A 2 -7.57 -30.71 57.12
CA PHE A 2 -7.40 -29.59 56.18
C PHE A 2 -8.63 -29.50 55.24
N LYS A 3 -9.29 -28.34 55.17
CA LYS A 3 -10.37 -28.08 54.22
C LYS A 3 -9.79 -27.63 52.88
N SER A 4 -10.02 -28.42 51.83
CA SER A 4 -9.72 -28.06 50.43
C SER A 4 -10.88 -27.25 49.86
N ILE A 5 -10.60 -26.06 49.33
CA ILE A 5 -11.55 -25.24 48.56
C ILE A 5 -11.13 -25.33 47.10
N PHE A 6 -11.88 -26.10 46.30
CA PHE A 6 -11.78 -26.08 44.85
C PHE A 6 -12.55 -24.85 44.33
N ARG A 7 -11.83 -23.91 43.70
CA ARG A 7 -12.43 -22.86 42.87
C ARG A 7 -12.49 -23.36 41.43
N VAL A 8 -13.70 -23.62 40.93
CA VAL A 8 -13.95 -23.82 39.51
C VAL A 8 -13.93 -22.46 38.83
N ALA A 9 -12.92 -22.19 37.99
CA ALA A 9 -12.89 -21.03 37.12
C ALA A 9 -13.67 -21.37 35.84
N GLY A 10 -14.84 -20.77 35.66
CA GLY A 10 -15.60 -20.86 34.42
C GLY A 10 -14.90 -20.06 33.32
N ILE A 11 -14.50 -20.75 32.24
CA ILE A 11 -14.00 -20.10 31.03
C ILE A 11 -15.22 -19.58 30.26
N CYS A 12 -15.45 -18.27 30.30
CA CYS A 12 -16.39 -17.62 29.38
C CYS A 12 -15.69 -17.50 28.01
N LEU A 13 -16.07 -18.37 27.06
CA LEU A 13 -15.79 -18.14 25.65
C LEU A 13 -16.62 -16.94 25.19
N ALA A 14 -16.01 -15.76 25.13
CA ALA A 14 -16.60 -14.61 24.46
C ALA A 14 -16.58 -14.87 22.95
N LEU A 15 -17.73 -15.19 22.36
CA LEU A 15 -17.91 -15.13 20.90
C LEU A 15 -17.77 -13.66 20.48
N ALA A 16 -16.63 -13.32 19.87
CA ALA A 16 -16.47 -12.05 19.21
C ALA A 16 -17.41 -12.01 17.99
N PRO A 17 -18.21 -10.94 17.80
CA PRO A 17 -19.00 -10.78 16.60
C PRO A 17 -18.06 -10.74 15.39
N MET A 18 -18.33 -11.58 14.38
CA MET A 18 -17.69 -11.43 13.08
C MET A 18 -18.16 -10.11 12.48
N ALA A 19 -17.27 -9.10 12.50
CA ALA A 19 -17.51 -7.85 11.83
C ALA A 19 -17.47 -8.11 10.31
N SER A 20 -18.64 -8.21 9.67
CA SER A 20 -18.74 -8.19 8.21
C SER A 20 -18.52 -6.76 7.73
N GLY A 21 -17.26 -6.36 7.58
CA GLY A 21 -16.91 -5.12 6.90
C GLY A 21 -17.18 -5.25 5.41
N ARG A 22 -17.99 -4.35 4.83
CA ARG A 22 -18.00 -4.17 3.37
C ARG A 22 -16.77 -3.35 3.00
N ALA A 23 -15.92 -3.89 2.13
CA ALA A 23 -14.82 -3.15 1.52
C ALA A 23 -15.38 -2.21 0.46
N GLU A 24 -16.09 -1.17 0.89
CA GLU A 24 -16.70 -0.18 0.01
C GLU A 24 -15.62 0.45 -0.89
N GLY A 25 -15.90 0.51 -2.21
CA GLY A 25 -14.95 0.99 -3.21
C GLY A 25 -13.98 -0.05 -3.76
N VAL A 26 -13.91 -1.26 -3.20
CA VAL A 26 -13.11 -2.37 -3.78
C VAL A 26 -13.93 -3.09 -4.86
N PRO A 27 -13.38 -3.31 -6.08
CA PRO A 27 -14.07 -4.05 -7.14
C PRO A 27 -14.56 -5.44 -6.72
N ALA A 28 -15.70 -5.88 -7.25
CA ALA A 28 -16.33 -7.14 -6.86
C ALA A 28 -15.53 -8.38 -7.29
N ASP A 29 -14.78 -8.25 -8.38
CA ASP A 29 -13.86 -9.24 -8.95
C ASP A 29 -12.48 -9.25 -8.29
N CYS A 30 -12.15 -8.25 -7.47
CA CYS A 30 -10.91 -8.24 -6.71
C CYS A 30 -10.91 -9.35 -5.63
N THR A 31 -9.90 -10.22 -5.64
CA THR A 31 -9.78 -11.37 -4.73
C THR A 31 -8.63 -11.27 -3.73
N GLN A 32 -7.78 -10.25 -3.84
CA GLN A 32 -6.65 -10.02 -2.93
C GLN A 32 -6.60 -8.55 -2.50
N LEU A 33 -6.31 -8.28 -1.23
CA LEU A 33 -6.31 -6.92 -0.67
C LEU A 33 -5.12 -6.71 0.27
N ILE A 34 -4.42 -5.59 0.08
CA ILE A 34 -3.46 -5.05 1.04
C ILE A 34 -4.15 -3.90 1.78
N LEU A 35 -4.40 -4.09 3.07
CA LEU A 35 -5.09 -3.09 3.90
C LEU A 35 -4.09 -2.39 4.82
N GLY A 36 -3.91 -1.08 4.62
CA GLY A 36 -3.19 -0.21 5.53
C GLY A 36 -4.11 0.47 6.53
N ILE A 37 -3.79 0.38 7.82
CA ILE A 37 -4.60 0.93 8.91
C ILE A 37 -3.75 1.88 9.73
N ALA A 38 -4.19 3.13 9.82
CA ALA A 38 -3.62 4.15 10.70
C ALA A 38 -4.53 4.38 11.91
N PRO A 39 -4.00 4.61 13.13
CA PRO A 39 -4.81 4.93 14.30
C PRO A 39 -5.47 6.32 14.20
N GLY A 40 -5.02 7.17 13.27
CA GLY A 40 -5.61 8.47 12.99
C GLY A 40 -4.96 9.17 11.79
N TRP A 41 -5.57 10.28 11.36
CA TRP A 41 -5.17 11.02 10.16
C TRP A 41 -3.77 11.63 10.21
N ASP A 42 -3.24 11.91 11.40
CA ASP A 42 -1.90 12.49 11.57
C ASP A 42 -0.87 11.44 12.03
N ALA A 43 -1.25 10.15 12.07
CA ALA A 43 -0.37 9.08 12.49
C ALA A 43 0.69 8.78 11.42
N THR A 44 1.94 8.75 11.83
CA THR A 44 3.07 8.37 10.97
C THR A 44 3.32 6.86 10.94
N HIS A 45 2.69 6.12 11.85
CA HIS A 45 2.82 4.66 11.97
C HIS A 45 1.45 4.00 11.94
N GLY A 46 1.42 2.76 11.49
CA GLY A 46 0.25 1.90 11.52
C GLY A 46 0.61 0.47 11.19
N GLU A 47 -0.33 -0.24 10.57
CA GLU A 47 -0.15 -1.64 10.21
C GLU A 47 -0.67 -1.96 8.81
N ILE A 48 -0.03 -2.93 8.16
CA ILE A 48 -0.51 -3.59 6.94
C ILE A 48 -1.05 -4.97 7.30
N ARG A 49 -2.18 -5.34 6.71
CA ARG A 49 -2.77 -6.69 6.74
C ARG A 49 -3.07 -7.16 5.33
N LEU A 50 -2.87 -8.45 5.07
CA LEU A 50 -3.11 -9.06 3.75
C LEU A 50 -4.35 -9.94 3.82
N PHE A 51 -5.25 -9.77 2.85
CA PHE A 51 -6.50 -10.54 2.77
C PHE A 51 -6.68 -11.18 1.41
N GLU A 52 -7.37 -12.30 1.39
CA GLU A 52 -7.82 -12.98 0.17
C GLU A 52 -9.28 -13.43 0.28
N ARG A 53 -9.94 -13.61 -0.85
CA ARG A 53 -11.27 -14.22 -0.93
C ARG A 53 -11.43 -15.01 -2.22
N ALA A 54 -12.32 -16.01 -2.19
CA ALA A 54 -12.86 -16.56 -3.44
C ALA A 54 -13.73 -15.50 -4.15
N PRO A 55 -13.94 -15.59 -5.48
CA PRO A 55 -14.85 -14.70 -6.19
C PRO A 55 -16.24 -14.65 -5.52
N GLY A 56 -16.67 -13.46 -5.09
CA GLY A 56 -17.94 -13.25 -4.38
C GLY A 56 -17.99 -13.77 -2.93
N GLY A 57 -16.89 -14.32 -2.40
CA GLY A 57 -16.79 -14.81 -1.03
C GLY A 57 -16.40 -13.74 -0.01
N ASP A 58 -16.28 -14.17 1.24
CA ASP A 58 -15.82 -13.33 2.35
C ASP A 58 -14.30 -13.19 2.38
N TRP A 59 -13.82 -12.04 2.86
CA TRP A 59 -12.40 -11.77 3.05
C TRP A 59 -11.83 -12.57 4.22
N THR A 60 -10.72 -13.25 3.96
CA THR A 60 -9.95 -14.02 4.95
C THR A 60 -8.59 -13.35 5.14
N LEU A 61 -8.20 -13.14 6.40
CA LEU A 61 -6.86 -12.65 6.73
C LEU A 61 -5.83 -13.73 6.39
N VAL A 62 -4.88 -13.40 5.52
CA VAL A 62 -3.79 -14.30 5.12
C VAL A 62 -2.52 -14.03 5.94
N ALA A 63 -2.18 -12.76 6.16
CA ALA A 63 -0.97 -12.40 6.90
C ALA A 63 -1.04 -11.01 7.54
N GLY A 64 -0.12 -10.77 8.49
CA GLY A 64 0.00 -9.54 9.26
C GLY A 64 -0.48 -9.69 10.71
N PRO A 65 -0.48 -8.59 11.50
CA PRO A 65 -0.11 -7.24 11.07
C PRO A 65 1.40 -7.07 10.86
N PHE A 66 1.77 -6.33 9.81
CA PHE A 66 3.13 -5.83 9.57
C PHE A 66 3.22 -4.35 9.92
N PRO A 67 4.32 -3.84 10.49
CA PRO A 67 4.46 -2.41 10.75
C PRO A 67 4.44 -1.60 9.45
N ALA A 68 3.71 -0.48 9.45
CA ALA A 68 3.63 0.46 8.34
C ALA A 68 4.17 1.84 8.75
N LEU A 69 4.86 2.50 7.83
CA LEU A 69 5.24 3.91 7.96
C LEU A 69 4.46 4.72 6.92
N PHE A 70 3.77 5.77 7.38
CA PHE A 70 3.05 6.71 6.53
C PHE A 70 3.85 8.00 6.34
N GLY A 71 3.26 8.96 5.63
CA GLY A 71 3.86 10.29 5.48
C GLY A 71 4.15 10.93 6.83
N LYS A 72 5.19 11.76 6.90
CA LYS A 72 5.61 12.45 8.14
C LYS A 72 4.53 13.34 8.79
N LYS A 73 3.46 13.68 8.06
CA LYS A 73 2.27 14.39 8.55
C LYS A 73 1.01 13.51 8.54
N GLY A 74 1.15 12.20 8.40
CA GLY A 74 0.05 11.24 8.34
C GLY A 74 -0.53 11.05 6.94
N LEU A 75 -1.85 11.05 6.83
CA LEU A 75 -2.60 10.69 5.63
C LEU A 75 -3.50 11.83 5.17
N ALA A 76 -3.86 11.83 3.89
CA ALA A 76 -4.90 12.68 3.31
C ALA A 76 -5.59 11.92 2.19
N TRP A 77 -6.87 12.21 1.94
CA TRP A 77 -7.61 11.56 0.86
C TRP A 77 -6.93 11.83 -0.50
N GLY A 78 -6.58 10.74 -1.18
CA GLY A 78 -5.97 10.76 -2.51
C GLY A 78 -6.99 10.57 -3.65
N ALA A 79 -6.48 10.57 -4.88
CA ALA A 79 -7.22 10.22 -6.09
C ALA A 79 -6.95 8.76 -6.48
N GLY A 80 -7.99 7.91 -6.55
CA GLY A 80 -7.91 6.47 -6.82
C GLY A 80 -9.29 5.88 -7.17
N LEU A 81 -9.53 4.60 -6.91
CA LEU A 81 -10.86 4.00 -7.11
C LEU A 81 -11.92 4.59 -6.16
N ALA A 82 -11.54 4.88 -4.91
CA ALA A 82 -12.44 5.46 -3.91
C ALA A 82 -11.69 6.37 -2.92
N GLY A 83 -12.43 7.23 -2.23
CA GLY A 83 -11.92 8.25 -1.29
C GLY A 83 -11.98 9.69 -1.82
N GLN A 84 -12.09 9.87 -3.15
CA GLN A 84 -12.03 11.18 -3.81
C GLN A 84 -13.18 12.12 -3.45
N ASN A 85 -14.32 11.56 -3.03
CA ASN A 85 -15.53 12.30 -2.67
C ASN A 85 -15.72 12.42 -1.14
N GLU A 86 -14.85 11.78 -0.35
CA GLU A 86 -14.94 11.80 1.12
C GLU A 86 -14.62 13.19 1.68
N PRO A 87 -15.30 13.69 2.73
CA PRO A 87 -14.96 14.95 3.34
C PRO A 87 -13.58 14.89 4.03
N GLY A 88 -12.88 16.02 4.07
CA GLY A 88 -11.64 16.17 4.83
C GLY A 88 -10.45 16.64 3.98
N LEU A 89 -9.25 16.38 4.49
CA LEU A 89 -8.02 16.87 3.89
C LEU A 89 -7.70 16.12 2.60
N ARG A 90 -7.41 16.88 1.54
CA ARG A 90 -6.99 16.35 0.24
C ARG A 90 -5.47 16.31 0.13
N LYS A 91 -4.98 15.21 -0.42
CA LYS A 91 -3.57 15.04 -0.78
C LYS A 91 -3.16 16.14 -1.76
N LYS A 92 -1.99 16.73 -1.52
CA LYS A 92 -1.33 17.68 -2.41
C LYS A 92 0.15 17.31 -2.54
N GLU A 93 0.77 17.73 -3.64
CA GLU A 93 2.19 17.51 -3.82
C GLU A 93 2.98 18.21 -2.69
N ARG A 94 4.00 17.53 -2.15
CA ARG A 94 4.85 18.02 -1.04
C ARG A 94 4.16 18.32 0.30
N ASP A 95 2.93 17.86 0.52
CA ASP A 95 2.24 18.03 1.81
C ASP A 95 2.85 17.18 2.96
N GLY A 96 3.65 16.16 2.63
CA GLY A 96 4.25 15.23 3.57
C GLY A 96 3.29 14.16 4.10
N ARG A 97 2.17 13.91 3.41
CA ARG A 97 1.16 12.91 3.75
C ARG A 97 1.14 11.77 2.74
N ALA A 98 0.79 10.58 3.20
CA ALA A 98 0.48 9.44 2.32
C ALA A 98 -0.98 9.53 1.82
N PRO A 99 -1.30 9.02 0.62
CA PRO A 99 -2.67 8.99 0.14
C PRO A 99 -3.51 7.94 0.91
N ALA A 100 -4.71 8.32 1.31
CA ALA A 100 -5.75 7.43 1.83
C ALA A 100 -6.83 7.24 0.76
N GLY A 101 -7.40 6.04 0.67
CA GLY A 101 -8.38 5.67 -0.35
C GLY A 101 -8.29 4.20 -0.72
N VAL A 102 -9.00 3.83 -1.78
CA VAL A 102 -8.85 2.54 -2.45
C VAL A 102 -8.07 2.79 -3.75
N PHE A 103 -7.01 2.03 -3.96
CA PHE A 103 -6.14 2.16 -5.13
C PHE A 103 -5.95 0.78 -5.76
N GLU A 104 -5.84 0.75 -7.08
CA GLU A 104 -5.33 -0.42 -7.77
C GLU A 104 -3.82 -0.54 -7.52
N ILE A 105 -3.34 -1.78 -7.48
CA ILE A 105 -1.91 -2.03 -7.64
C ILE A 105 -1.62 -2.02 -9.15
N GLY A 106 -0.64 -1.23 -9.56
CA GLY A 106 -0.21 -1.09 -10.94
C GLY A 106 0.89 -2.07 -11.30
N GLN A 107 2.02 -1.60 -11.83
CA GLN A 107 3.16 -2.47 -12.11
C GLN A 107 4.03 -2.71 -10.85
N VAL A 108 4.61 -3.90 -10.74
CA VAL A 108 5.68 -4.20 -9.76
C VAL A 108 7.03 -3.96 -10.41
N PHE A 109 7.92 -3.33 -9.67
CA PHE A 109 9.28 -3.02 -10.10
C PHE A 109 10.26 -3.64 -9.11
N GLY A 110 11.42 -4.07 -9.61
CA GLY A 110 12.48 -4.50 -8.70
C GLY A 110 13.82 -4.71 -9.39
N TYR A 111 14.84 -5.03 -8.61
CA TYR A 111 16.20 -5.17 -9.14
C TYR A 111 16.50 -6.55 -9.75
N GLU A 112 15.72 -7.56 -9.39
CA GLU A 112 15.87 -8.94 -9.87
C GLU A 112 15.47 -9.09 -11.34
N ALA A 113 15.95 -10.15 -12.01
CA ALA A 113 15.56 -10.42 -13.39
C ALA A 113 14.09 -10.87 -13.49
N HIS A 114 13.54 -11.46 -12.43
CA HIS A 114 12.21 -12.04 -12.40
C HIS A 114 11.56 -11.87 -11.03
N LEU A 115 10.23 -11.97 -10.98
CA LEU A 115 9.49 -12.09 -9.73
C LEU A 115 9.90 -13.34 -8.93
N PRO A 116 9.65 -13.36 -7.61
CA PRO A 116 9.80 -14.57 -6.80
C PRO A 116 9.02 -15.76 -7.38
N PRO A 117 9.53 -17.00 -7.24
CA PRO A 117 8.82 -18.18 -7.74
C PRO A 117 7.37 -18.25 -7.24
N GLY A 118 6.43 -18.46 -8.16
CA GLY A 118 5.00 -18.54 -7.86
C GLY A 118 4.25 -17.20 -7.88
N ALA A 119 4.94 -16.07 -8.02
CA ALA A 119 4.29 -14.79 -8.27
C ALA A 119 3.97 -14.61 -9.77
N ASP A 120 2.78 -14.11 -10.05
CA ASP A 120 2.25 -13.85 -11.39
C ASP A 120 1.62 -12.46 -11.42
N TYR A 121 2.43 -11.46 -11.79
CA TYR A 121 2.03 -10.07 -11.77
C TYR A 121 2.82 -9.26 -12.81
N PRO A 122 2.28 -8.15 -13.37
CA PRO A 122 3.06 -7.27 -14.24
C PRO A 122 4.35 -6.81 -13.55
N TYR A 123 5.49 -7.08 -14.20
CA TYR A 123 6.81 -6.87 -13.62
C TYR A 123 7.76 -6.17 -14.57
N HIS A 124 8.53 -5.22 -14.04
CA HIS A 124 9.62 -4.54 -14.73
C HIS A 124 10.91 -4.59 -13.91
N GLN A 125 11.99 -5.11 -14.52
CA GLN A 125 13.31 -5.04 -13.91
C GLN A 125 13.87 -3.62 -14.03
N VAL A 126 14.12 -3.00 -12.88
CA VAL A 126 14.66 -1.64 -12.78
C VAL A 126 16.15 -1.63 -13.06
N THR A 127 16.55 -0.77 -13.98
CA THR A 127 17.91 -0.47 -14.39
C THR A 127 18.32 0.95 -13.95
N GLU A 128 19.53 1.37 -14.30
CA GLU A 128 19.96 2.77 -14.07
C GLU A 128 19.21 3.79 -14.94
N ALA A 129 18.56 3.33 -16.01
CA ALA A 129 17.81 4.19 -16.93
C ALA A 129 16.37 4.50 -16.45
N ASP A 130 15.90 3.81 -15.40
CA ASP A 130 14.52 3.89 -14.96
C ASP A 130 14.29 5.02 -13.95
N VAL A 131 13.30 5.86 -14.24
CA VAL A 131 12.91 6.99 -13.40
C VAL A 131 11.39 7.04 -13.24
N TRP A 132 10.94 7.54 -12.09
CA TRP A 132 9.55 7.91 -11.85
C TRP A 132 9.45 9.43 -11.80
N SER A 133 8.81 10.05 -12.79
CA SER A 133 8.78 11.52 -12.85
C SER A 133 7.88 12.08 -11.76
N ASP A 134 8.42 12.96 -10.92
CA ASP A 134 7.72 13.60 -9.80
C ASP A 134 7.52 15.11 -9.99
N ASP A 135 8.09 15.73 -11.04
CA ASP A 135 7.88 17.14 -11.37
C ASP A 135 6.49 17.37 -11.98
N PRO A 136 5.58 18.11 -11.33
CA PRO A 136 4.24 18.38 -11.85
C PRO A 136 4.21 19.19 -13.15
N ARG A 137 5.35 19.75 -13.59
CA ARG A 137 5.49 20.48 -14.85
C ARG A 137 5.96 19.59 -16.00
N SER A 138 6.38 18.36 -15.70
CA SER A 138 6.79 17.37 -16.70
C SER A 138 5.57 16.86 -17.48
N PRO A 139 5.66 16.69 -18.81
CA PRO A 139 4.63 15.96 -19.56
C PRO A 139 4.52 14.49 -19.12
N ASP A 140 5.58 13.96 -18.49
CA ASP A 140 5.66 12.59 -17.98
C ASP A 140 5.31 12.50 -16.49
N TYR A 141 4.73 13.56 -15.89
CA TYR A 141 4.43 13.60 -14.46
C TYR A 141 3.64 12.36 -13.98
N ASN A 142 4.11 11.79 -12.87
CA ASN A 142 3.59 10.59 -12.24
C ASN A 142 3.57 9.35 -13.16
N ARG A 143 4.58 9.23 -14.02
CA ARG A 143 4.79 8.07 -14.89
C ARG A 143 6.20 7.51 -14.74
N HIS A 144 6.30 6.20 -14.91
CA HIS A 144 7.57 5.53 -15.18
C HIS A 144 8.02 5.83 -16.60
N ILE A 145 9.27 6.27 -16.76
CA ILE A 145 9.92 6.45 -18.06
C ILE A 145 11.33 5.86 -18.05
N VAL A 146 11.83 5.53 -19.24
CA VAL A 146 13.20 5.04 -19.46
C VAL A 146 13.98 6.12 -20.21
N ILE A 147 15.07 6.59 -19.62
CA ILE A 147 15.91 7.65 -20.18
C ILE A 147 17.23 7.11 -20.74
N ASP A 148 18.01 7.95 -21.43
CA ASP A 148 19.43 7.66 -21.68
C ASP A 148 20.25 8.02 -20.42
N PRO A 149 20.82 7.05 -19.69
CA PRO A 149 21.59 7.34 -18.48
C PRO A 149 22.88 8.12 -18.76
N LYS A 150 23.35 8.18 -20.03
CA LYS A 150 24.51 8.99 -20.42
C LYS A 150 24.18 10.47 -20.64
N ASN A 151 22.90 10.80 -20.81
CA ASN A 151 22.43 12.17 -20.97
C ASN A 151 21.15 12.40 -20.15
N PRO A 152 21.24 12.33 -18.81
CA PRO A 152 20.06 12.38 -17.97
C PRO A 152 19.44 13.79 -17.89
N PRO A 153 18.12 13.89 -17.68
CA PRO A 153 17.48 15.17 -17.41
C PRO A 153 17.98 15.75 -16.06
N PRO A 154 17.87 17.08 -15.83
CA PRO A 154 18.43 17.73 -14.64
C PRO A 154 17.91 17.20 -13.29
N ASN A 155 16.67 16.70 -13.25
CA ASN A 155 16.00 16.15 -12.07
C ASN A 155 16.27 14.65 -11.85
N TYR A 156 17.00 13.98 -12.75
CA TYR A 156 17.24 12.54 -12.73
C TYR A 156 17.63 11.97 -11.37
N THR A 157 18.52 12.63 -10.64
CA THR A 157 19.01 12.12 -9.35
C THR A 157 17.93 11.99 -8.28
N HIS A 158 16.86 12.79 -8.36
CA HIS A 158 15.74 12.74 -7.43
C HIS A 158 14.68 11.72 -7.83
N GLU A 159 14.60 11.37 -9.11
CA GLU A 159 13.56 10.54 -9.70
C GLU A 159 14.03 9.09 -9.99
N LYS A 160 15.30 8.76 -9.72
CA LYS A 160 15.84 7.42 -9.98
C LYS A 160 15.08 6.36 -9.20
N MET A 161 14.65 5.31 -9.90
CA MET A 161 14.06 4.14 -9.25
C MET A 161 15.13 3.17 -8.71
N ARG A 162 16.36 3.23 -9.24
CA ARG A 162 17.51 2.47 -8.75
C ARG A 162 18.46 3.36 -7.95
N SER A 163 18.19 3.50 -6.66
CA SER A 163 18.98 4.33 -5.73
C SER A 163 20.16 3.59 -5.09
N GLY A 164 20.17 2.25 -5.15
CA GLY A 164 21.14 1.41 -4.43
C GLY A 164 20.80 1.17 -2.96
N ASP A 165 19.73 1.78 -2.45
CA ASP A 165 19.18 1.51 -1.12
C ASP A 165 18.29 0.26 -1.17
N PHE A 166 18.40 -0.61 -0.15
CA PHE A 166 17.62 -1.84 -0.02
C PHE A 166 16.11 -1.55 0.04
N ALA A 167 15.72 -0.37 0.53
CA ALA A 167 14.32 0.05 0.60
C ALA A 167 13.65 0.16 -0.78
N TYR A 168 14.45 0.31 -1.85
CA TYR A 168 13.98 0.42 -3.23
C TYR A 168 14.18 -0.88 -4.04
N HIS A 169 14.61 -1.98 -3.39
CA HIS A 169 14.82 -3.26 -4.09
C HIS A 169 13.55 -3.76 -4.76
N TRP A 170 12.40 -3.52 -4.12
CA TRP A 170 11.08 -3.80 -4.64
C TRP A 170 10.21 -2.56 -4.48
N LEU A 171 9.52 -2.18 -5.55
CA LEU A 171 8.58 -1.08 -5.58
C LEU A 171 7.26 -1.58 -6.17
N ILE A 172 6.16 -1.09 -5.63
CA ILE A 172 4.82 -1.43 -6.10
C ILE A 172 4.16 -0.11 -6.45
N GLU A 173 3.70 0.03 -7.70
CA GLU A 173 2.88 1.16 -8.08
C GLU A 173 1.56 1.10 -7.32
N ILE A 174 1.31 2.11 -6.49
CA ILE A 174 -0.02 2.41 -5.99
C ILE A 174 -0.63 3.39 -7.00
N ARG A 175 -1.74 3.01 -7.64
CA ARG A 175 -2.39 3.82 -8.68
C ARG A 175 -3.13 5.04 -8.13
N HIS A 176 -2.40 5.86 -7.38
CA HIS A 176 -2.82 7.14 -6.84
C HIS A 176 -2.46 8.25 -7.84
N ASN A 177 -3.46 8.96 -8.36
CA ASN A 177 -3.27 10.04 -9.32
C ASN A 177 -2.49 9.60 -10.59
N SER A 178 -2.58 8.33 -11.00
CA SER A 178 -1.79 7.76 -12.12
C SER A 178 -2.21 8.25 -13.51
N ASP A 179 -3.37 8.91 -13.62
CA ASP A 179 -3.88 9.49 -14.87
C ASP A 179 -4.17 11.00 -14.67
N PRO A 180 -3.12 11.82 -14.38
CA PRO A 180 -3.26 13.23 -13.99
C PRO A 180 -3.50 14.20 -15.15
#